data_AF-A0A8S0R4Q4-F1
#
_entry.id   AF-A0A8S0R4Q4-F1
#
_cell.length_a   1.000
_cell.length_b   1.000
_cell.length_c   1.000
_cell.angle_alpha   90.00
_cell.angle_beta   90.00
_cell.angle_gamma   90.00
#
_symmetry.space_group_name_H-M   'P 1'
#
loop_
_entity.id
_entity.type
_entity.pdbx_description
1 polymer ?
#
loop_
_entity_poly.entity_id
_entity_poly.type
_entity_poly.pdbx_seq_one_letter_code
_entity_poly.pdbx_strand_id
1 'polypeptide(L)'
;MSSSIVCSWLMAACMSISCEKDSSISMLSHRSNTASWSRRRKRAFKTGALSELSGIRNLVNSYLAFEPCDRFCKSSSNGVLSSEFLFGDGSGNVSLHDRRRKLPRAARSGEAMAIVVQPAMEAAAKKKPPTKQRRVVVTGMGVETPIGHDPDVFYNNLLEGVSGISEIEAFDCSQYPTKIAGEIKTFLTDGWVAPKLSKRMDRFMLYMLTAGKKALANSGITEEMMNELDKTRCGVLIGSAMGGMKVFNDAIEALRISYKKMNPFCVPFATTNMGSAMLAMDLGWMGPNYSISTACATSNFCILNAANHIIRGEADMMLCGGSDAAIIPIGLGGFVACRALSQRNSDPTKASRPWDANRDGFVMGEGAGVLLLEELEHAKKRGANVFAEFLGGSFTCDAYHMTEPHPEGTGVILCIEKALAQSGVSREDVNYINAHATSTPAGDLKEYQALVRCFGQNSELRVNSTKSMIGHLLGAAGAVEAVATVQAIRTGWVHPNINLENPDNGVDINMLVGPKKEKLDIKVALSNSFGFGGHNSSILFAPYK
;
A
#
# COMPACT_ATOMS: atom_id res chain seq x y z
N MET A 1 -6.40 36.18 -2.01
CA MET A 1 -5.55 36.22 -0.80
C MET A 1 -6.39 35.75 0.39
N SER A 2 -6.43 34.45 0.64
CA SER A 2 -7.03 33.84 1.83
C SER A 2 -5.90 33.10 2.57
N SER A 3 -5.62 33.54 3.78
CA SER A 3 -4.61 32.96 4.67
C SER A 3 -5.04 31.54 5.08
N SER A 4 -4.18 30.55 4.81
CA SER A 4 -4.47 29.14 5.06
C SER A 4 -4.71 28.84 6.55
N ILE A 5 -5.94 28.49 6.91
CA ILE A 5 -6.34 27.99 8.23
C ILE A 5 -5.54 26.71 8.61
N VAL A 6 -5.09 25.93 7.62
CA VAL A 6 -4.31 24.69 7.78
C VAL A 6 -3.00 24.89 8.56
N CYS A 7 -2.34 26.04 8.40
CA CYS A 7 -1.06 26.30 9.08
C CYS A 7 -1.24 26.60 10.58
N SER A 8 -2.44 27.01 11.01
CA SER A 8 -2.75 27.36 12.40
C SER A 8 -3.11 26.13 13.23
N TRP A 9 -3.79 25.13 12.65
CA TRP A 9 -4.22 23.93 13.38
C TRP A 9 -3.06 22.98 13.71
N LEU A 10 -2.13 22.76 12.77
CA LEU A 10 -0.93 21.95 13.01
C LEU A 10 0.01 22.60 14.03
N MET A 11 0.09 23.94 14.06
CA MET A 11 0.84 24.66 15.10
C MET A 11 0.12 24.61 16.46
N ALA A 12 -1.22 24.72 16.48
CA ALA A 12 -2.00 24.66 17.71
C ALA A 12 -1.93 23.29 18.42
N ALA A 13 -1.92 22.19 17.66
CA ALA A 13 -1.78 20.84 18.22
C ALA A 13 -0.37 20.54 18.75
N CYS A 14 0.67 21.23 18.25
CA CYS A 14 2.05 21.11 18.75
C CYS A 14 2.38 22.11 19.87
N MET A 15 1.56 23.14 20.09
CA MET A 15 1.77 24.16 21.13
C MET A 15 0.85 24.01 22.35
N SER A 16 -0.08 23.05 22.37
CA SER A 16 -1.01 22.81 23.47
C SER A 16 -0.44 22.01 24.65
N ILE A 17 0.90 21.84 24.74
CA ILE A 17 1.56 21.32 25.94
C ILE A 17 2.66 22.29 26.35
N SER A 18 2.33 23.22 27.25
CA SER A 18 3.21 23.74 28.32
C SER A 18 2.50 24.85 29.11
N CYS A 19 1.94 24.53 30.28
CA CYS A 19 2.04 25.36 31.50
C CYS A 19 1.25 24.71 32.64
N GLU A 20 1.92 23.95 33.50
CA GLU A 20 1.59 23.95 34.92
C GLU A 20 2.81 24.50 35.66
N LYS A 21 2.67 25.73 36.15
CA LYS A 21 3.49 26.29 37.22
C LYS A 21 2.91 25.75 38.52
N ASP A 22 3.78 25.24 39.38
CA ASP A 22 3.57 25.37 40.81
C ASP A 22 4.83 25.93 41.49
N SER A 23 4.62 27.07 42.13
CA SER A 23 5.46 27.72 43.13
C SER A 23 5.44 26.91 44.44
N SER A 24 6.51 26.78 45.22
CA SER A 24 6.90 27.81 46.19
C SER A 24 8.13 27.43 47.05
N ILE A 25 8.99 28.45 47.26
CA ILE A 25 9.71 28.87 48.49
C ILE A 25 10.83 27.97 49.08
N SER A 26 12.08 28.49 49.02
CA SER A 26 12.79 28.96 50.23
C SER A 26 13.86 30.03 49.90
N MET A 27 13.97 31.00 50.80
CA MET A 27 14.82 32.19 50.75
C MET A 27 16.19 31.98 51.43
N LEU A 28 17.12 32.90 51.12
CA LEU A 28 18.32 33.38 51.84
C LEU A 28 19.61 33.16 51.02
N SER A 29 20.60 34.05 50.91
CA SER A 29 20.75 35.50 51.08
C SER A 29 22.19 35.86 50.60
N HIS A 30 22.34 37.07 50.05
CA HIS A 30 23.53 37.95 50.02
C HIS A 30 24.94 37.58 49.46
N ARG A 31 25.32 38.42 48.48
CA ARG A 31 26.53 39.28 48.35
C ARG A 31 27.93 38.68 48.01
N SER A 32 28.38 39.08 46.82
CA SER A 32 29.66 39.73 46.44
C SER A 32 30.98 39.32 47.11
N ASN A 33 31.98 38.93 46.30
CA ASN A 33 33.23 39.67 45.99
C ASN A 33 34.43 38.75 45.65
N THR A 34 35.07 39.11 44.53
CA THR A 34 36.52 39.16 44.25
C THR A 34 37.48 37.98 44.56
N ALA A 35 38.12 37.56 43.47
CA ALA A 35 39.58 37.47 43.27
C ALA A 35 40.41 36.27 43.77
N SER A 36 41.10 35.71 42.77
CA SER A 36 42.53 35.37 42.73
C SER A 36 42.92 33.89 42.74
N TRP A 37 43.73 33.56 41.70
CA TRP A 37 44.95 32.74 41.72
C TRP A 37 44.79 31.25 42.10
N SER A 38 45.40 30.27 41.45
CA SER A 38 46.42 30.22 40.40
C SER A 38 46.64 28.73 40.02
N ARG A 39 47.15 28.49 38.78
CA ARG A 39 48.15 27.44 38.38
C ARG A 39 47.86 25.96 38.74
N ARG A 40 48.09 24.94 37.90
CA ARG A 40 49.00 24.75 36.75
C ARG A 40 48.75 23.37 36.14
N ARG A 41 48.98 23.27 34.81
CA ARG A 41 49.54 22.15 34.01
C ARG A 41 48.74 20.85 33.90
N LYS A 42 48.22 20.52 32.71
CA LYS A 42 48.91 19.92 31.53
C LYS A 42 49.42 18.50 31.78
N ARG A 43 48.80 17.53 31.10
CA ARG A 43 49.49 16.66 30.13
C ARG A 43 48.49 16.01 29.18
N ALA A 44 48.83 16.11 27.90
CA ALA A 44 48.25 15.40 26.77
C ALA A 44 49.22 14.28 26.33
N PHE A 45 48.78 13.48 25.34
CA PHE A 45 49.49 12.43 24.57
C PHE A 45 49.49 11.03 25.21
N LYS A 46 49.33 9.90 24.48
CA LYS A 46 49.24 9.60 23.03
C LYS A 46 48.72 8.16 22.86
N THR A 47 48.04 7.90 21.74
CA THR A 47 48.00 6.68 20.90
C THR A 47 48.47 5.32 21.44
N GLY A 48 47.66 4.28 21.19
CA GLY A 48 48.12 2.90 21.06
C GLY A 48 47.10 2.07 20.26
N ALA A 49 47.53 1.60 19.09
CA ALA A 49 46.81 0.67 18.22
C ALA A 49 47.21 -0.78 18.54
N LEU A 50 46.28 -1.74 18.45
CA LEU A 50 46.34 -2.97 17.64
C LEU A 50 45.39 -4.07 18.14
N SER A 51 44.70 -4.65 17.16
CA SER A 51 44.23 -6.04 17.01
C SER A 51 43.37 -6.70 18.11
N GLU A 52 42.14 -7.05 17.75
CA GLU A 52 41.77 -8.47 17.63
C GLU A 52 40.59 -8.66 16.67
N LEU A 53 40.86 -9.41 15.60
CA LEU A 53 39.95 -9.86 14.56
C LEU A 53 39.75 -11.35 14.80
N SER A 54 38.63 -11.76 15.40
CA SER A 54 37.98 -13.05 15.13
C SER A 54 36.62 -13.08 15.81
N GLY A 55 35.55 -13.36 15.06
CA GLY A 55 34.22 -13.54 15.66
C GLY A 55 33.03 -12.99 14.88
N ILE A 56 33.09 -12.88 13.54
CA ILE A 56 31.88 -12.67 12.74
C ILE A 56 31.90 -13.67 11.58
N ARG A 57 31.53 -14.92 11.87
CA ARG A 57 31.20 -15.91 10.84
C ARG A 57 29.95 -16.77 11.13
N ASN A 58 29.22 -16.54 12.23
CA ASN A 58 28.06 -17.36 12.61
C ASN A 58 26.81 -16.54 12.98
N LEU A 59 26.46 -15.51 12.19
CA LEU A 59 25.27 -14.69 12.44
C LEU A 59 24.43 -14.42 11.18
N VAL A 60 24.39 -15.39 10.25
CA VAL A 60 23.57 -15.31 9.02
C VAL A 60 22.67 -16.54 8.81
N ASN A 61 22.56 -17.45 9.80
CA ASN A 61 21.70 -18.66 9.67
C ASN A 61 20.53 -18.74 10.66
N SER A 62 20.17 -17.68 11.37
CA SER A 62 18.91 -17.67 12.14
C SER A 62 17.76 -17.15 11.27
N TYR A 63 17.41 -17.91 10.25
CA TYR A 63 16.08 -17.81 9.65
C TYR A 63 15.11 -18.42 10.67
N LEU A 64 14.32 -17.58 11.34
CA LEU A 64 13.14 -18.05 12.05
C LEU A 64 12.13 -18.49 10.98
N ALA A 65 12.25 -19.75 10.54
CA ALA A 65 11.12 -20.45 9.97
C ALA A 65 10.03 -20.44 11.05
N PHE A 66 8.91 -19.76 10.79
CA PHE A 66 7.72 -19.97 11.59
C PHE A 66 7.28 -21.42 11.31
N GLU A 67 7.64 -22.35 12.20
CA GLU A 67 7.08 -23.69 12.16
C GLU A 67 5.54 -23.59 12.26
N PRO A 68 4.77 -24.29 11.41
CA PRO A 68 3.32 -24.33 11.53
C PRO A 68 2.93 -24.83 12.92
N CYS A 69 2.09 -24.07 13.61
CA CYS A 69 1.61 -24.45 14.93
C CYS A 69 0.57 -25.57 14.79
N ASP A 70 1.00 -26.83 14.88
CA ASP A 70 0.16 -28.03 14.79
C ASP A 70 -0.89 -28.18 15.92
N ARG A 71 -0.97 -27.22 16.84
CA ARG A 71 -1.84 -27.28 18.04
C ARG A 71 -3.26 -26.75 17.85
N PHE A 72 -3.66 -26.29 16.66
CA PHE A 72 -5.00 -25.71 16.45
C PHE A 72 -5.95 -26.46 15.49
N CYS A 73 -5.55 -27.64 15.00
CA CYS A 73 -6.41 -28.48 14.14
C CYS A 73 -6.76 -29.82 14.79
N LYS A 74 -7.34 -29.83 15.99
CA LYS A 74 -8.12 -30.97 16.52
C LYS A 74 -9.21 -30.51 17.47
N SER A 75 -10.33 -30.00 16.94
CA SER A 75 -11.66 -30.19 17.52
C SER A 75 -12.73 -29.55 16.63
N SER A 76 -13.39 -30.33 15.78
CA SER A 76 -14.84 -30.27 15.49
C SER A 76 -15.20 -31.01 14.20
N SER A 77 -15.37 -32.32 14.29
CA SER A 77 -16.31 -33.06 13.44
C SER A 77 -16.93 -34.19 14.27
N ASN A 78 -18.20 -34.02 14.61
CA ASN A 78 -19.04 -35.06 15.21
C ASN A 78 -19.49 -36.03 14.10
N GLY A 79 -19.50 -37.33 14.37
CA GLY A 79 -20.21 -38.29 13.53
C GLY A 79 -19.84 -39.77 13.68
N VAL A 80 -20.23 -40.37 14.81
CA VAL A 80 -20.77 -41.75 14.95
C VAL A 80 -20.05 -42.91 14.23
N LEU A 81 -19.41 -43.80 15.00
CA LEU A 81 -19.74 -45.24 15.06
C LEU A 81 -18.89 -45.98 16.12
N SER A 82 -19.58 -46.92 16.75
CA SER A 82 -19.21 -47.88 17.79
C SER A 82 -17.90 -48.66 17.60
N SER A 83 -17.17 -48.92 18.68
CA SER A 83 -17.05 -50.26 19.29
C SER A 83 -16.03 -50.28 20.44
N GLU A 84 -16.37 -51.09 21.43
CA GLU A 84 -15.66 -51.38 22.68
C GLU A 84 -14.22 -51.86 22.45
N PHE A 85 -13.29 -51.55 23.36
CA PHE A 85 -12.35 -52.54 23.91
C PHE A 85 -11.71 -52.04 25.22
N LEU A 86 -11.64 -52.97 26.17
CA LEU A 86 -11.27 -52.89 27.59
C LEU A 86 -9.73 -52.91 27.84
N PHE A 87 -9.40 -52.87 29.15
CA PHE A 87 -8.10 -52.95 29.87
C PHE A 87 -7.50 -51.57 30.22
N GLY A 88 -7.46 -51.11 31.47
CA GLY A 88 -6.97 -51.76 32.72
C GLY A 88 -5.45 -51.53 32.79
N ASP A 89 -4.77 -51.09 33.83
CA ASP A 89 -5.00 -50.91 35.28
C ASP A 89 -3.78 -50.08 35.77
N GLY A 90 -3.80 -49.44 36.95
CA GLY A 90 -2.58 -48.78 37.47
C GLY A 90 -2.74 -47.69 38.54
N SER A 91 -3.05 -48.14 39.74
CA SER A 91 -3.18 -47.41 41.02
C SER A 91 -1.96 -46.57 41.48
N GLY A 92 -2.25 -45.45 42.18
CA GLY A 92 -1.32 -44.74 43.07
C GLY A 92 -2.07 -43.93 44.15
N ASN A 93 -1.89 -44.30 45.42
CA ASN A 93 -2.68 -43.92 46.61
C ASN A 93 -2.32 -42.55 47.25
N VAL A 94 -3.37 -41.77 47.58
CA VAL A 94 -3.72 -41.14 48.89
C VAL A 94 -2.68 -40.32 49.67
N SER A 95 -3.03 -39.05 49.99
CA SER A 95 -3.29 -38.62 51.39
C SER A 95 -3.84 -37.19 51.49
N LEU A 96 -4.98 -37.08 52.19
CA LEU A 96 -5.67 -35.86 52.60
C LEU A 96 -5.22 -35.49 54.02
N HIS A 97 -4.97 -34.19 54.28
CA HIS A 97 -5.00 -33.66 55.64
C HIS A 97 -6.04 -32.54 55.75
N ASP A 98 -7.10 -32.86 56.49
CA ASP A 98 -8.17 -31.99 56.93
C ASP A 98 -7.78 -31.30 58.26
N ARG A 99 -7.91 -29.98 58.34
CA ARG A 99 -7.96 -29.24 59.62
C ARG A 99 -9.07 -28.19 59.55
N ARG A 100 -10.23 -28.57 60.08
CA ARG A 100 -11.35 -27.68 60.42
C ARG A 100 -11.03 -26.79 61.64
N ARG A 101 -11.42 -25.52 61.57
CA ARG A 101 -11.85 -24.69 62.72
C ARG A 101 -13.21 -24.04 62.39
N LYS A 102 -14.06 -23.97 63.42
CA LYS A 102 -15.53 -23.80 63.37
C LYS A 102 -16.02 -22.32 63.43
N LEU A 103 -17.04 -22.02 62.62
CA LEU A 103 -18.34 -21.31 62.88
C LEU A 103 -18.33 -19.81 63.30
N PRO A 104 -19.42 -19.01 63.07
CA PRO A 104 -20.83 -19.41 62.93
C PRO A 104 -21.64 -18.79 61.76
N ARG A 105 -22.82 -19.39 61.59
CA ARG A 105 -23.87 -19.15 60.61
C ARG A 105 -24.82 -18.07 61.13
N ALA A 106 -25.10 -17.03 60.34
CA ALA A 106 -26.27 -16.17 60.50
C ALA A 106 -27.08 -16.21 59.19
N ALA A 107 -28.32 -16.67 59.30
CA ALA A 107 -29.27 -16.77 58.21
C ALA A 107 -29.94 -15.42 57.95
N ARG A 108 -29.98 -14.99 56.69
CA ARG A 108 -31.07 -14.20 56.13
C ARG A 108 -31.38 -14.73 54.74
N SER A 109 -32.57 -15.29 54.62
CA SER A 109 -33.22 -15.68 53.38
C SER A 109 -33.52 -14.42 52.56
N GLY A 110 -32.80 -14.23 51.46
CA GLY A 110 -33.20 -13.33 50.39
C GLY A 110 -33.84 -14.17 49.29
N GLU A 111 -35.12 -13.95 49.01
CA GLU A 111 -35.79 -14.50 47.82
C GLU A 111 -35.10 -13.97 46.57
N ALA A 112 -34.69 -14.87 45.68
CA ALA A 112 -34.24 -14.51 44.35
C ALA A 112 -35.48 -14.13 43.51
N MET A 113 -35.73 -12.83 43.36
CA MET A 113 -36.68 -12.31 42.37
C MET A 113 -36.14 -12.62 40.97
N ALA A 114 -36.75 -13.58 40.29
CA ALA A 114 -36.55 -13.79 38.86
C ALA A 114 -37.15 -12.60 38.11
N ILE A 115 -36.29 -11.73 37.57
CA ILE A 115 -36.72 -10.69 36.62
C ILE A 115 -37.01 -11.41 35.31
N VAL A 116 -38.31 -11.55 35.00
CA VAL A 116 -38.76 -11.99 33.67
C VAL A 116 -38.47 -10.84 32.71
N VAL A 117 -37.41 -10.99 31.91
CA VAL A 117 -37.16 -10.11 30.77
C VAL A 117 -38.21 -10.45 29.71
N GLN A 118 -39.22 -9.59 29.56
CA GLN A 118 -40.16 -9.70 28.45
C GLN A 118 -39.39 -9.54 27.13
N PRO A 119 -39.66 -10.37 26.11
CA PRO A 119 -39.06 -10.17 24.81
C PRO A 119 -39.55 -8.82 24.29
N ALA A 120 -38.61 -7.93 23.99
CA ALA A 120 -38.92 -6.69 23.30
C ALA A 120 -39.71 -7.04 22.04
N MET A 121 -40.87 -6.40 21.86
CA MET A 121 -41.67 -6.48 20.66
C MET A 121 -40.76 -6.39 19.44
N GLU A 122 -40.89 -7.36 18.54
CA GLU A 122 -40.29 -7.35 17.21
C GLU A 122 -40.56 -5.98 16.59
N ALA A 123 -39.53 -5.14 16.56
CA ALA A 123 -39.51 -3.97 15.70
C ALA A 123 -39.62 -4.55 14.29
N ALA A 124 -40.80 -4.39 13.68
CA ALA A 124 -41.07 -4.84 12.33
C ALA A 124 -39.88 -4.44 11.46
N ALA A 125 -39.08 -5.44 11.09
CA ALA A 125 -37.95 -5.26 10.21
C ALA A 125 -38.56 -4.76 8.90
N LYS A 126 -38.54 -3.43 8.70
CA LYS A 126 -38.76 -2.84 7.40
C LYS A 126 -37.71 -3.49 6.51
N LYS A 127 -38.11 -4.52 5.75
CA LYS A 127 -37.28 -5.11 4.71
C LYS A 127 -36.78 -3.93 3.89
N LYS A 128 -35.47 -3.66 3.95
CA LYS A 128 -34.85 -2.68 3.06
C LYS A 128 -35.36 -3.03 1.65
N PRO A 129 -35.97 -2.07 0.92
CA PRO A 129 -36.35 -2.35 -0.46
C PRO A 129 -35.11 -2.87 -1.18
N PRO A 130 -35.25 -3.77 -2.18
CA PRO A 130 -34.11 -4.28 -2.92
C PRO A 130 -33.41 -3.08 -3.58
N THR A 131 -32.35 -2.60 -2.94
CA THR A 131 -31.57 -1.48 -3.44
C THR A 131 -30.85 -2.00 -4.66
N LYS A 132 -31.23 -1.48 -5.83
CA LYS A 132 -30.46 -1.61 -7.07
C LYS A 132 -28.99 -1.39 -6.72
N GLN A 133 -28.15 -2.39 -6.97
CA GLN A 133 -26.74 -2.35 -6.58
C GLN A 133 -26.09 -1.10 -7.18
N ARG A 134 -25.48 -0.27 -6.33
CA ARG A 134 -24.83 0.98 -6.76
C ARG A 134 -23.64 0.62 -7.65
N ARG A 135 -23.63 1.12 -8.88
CA ARG A 135 -22.55 0.92 -9.86
C ARG A 135 -21.47 1.96 -9.65
N VAL A 136 -20.21 1.57 -9.83
CA VAL A 136 -19.05 2.43 -9.62
C VAL A 136 -18.36 2.69 -10.96
N VAL A 137 -18.09 3.94 -11.25
CA VAL A 137 -17.44 4.38 -12.47
C VAL A 137 -16.18 5.18 -12.19
N VAL A 138 -15.23 5.14 -13.13
CA VAL A 138 -14.05 6.01 -13.12
C VAL A 138 -14.40 7.28 -13.88
N THR A 139 -14.34 8.43 -13.22
CA THR A 139 -14.64 9.73 -13.82
C THR A 139 -13.43 10.66 -13.88
N GLY A 140 -12.33 10.33 -13.19
CA GLY A 140 -11.11 11.13 -13.14
C GLY A 140 -9.87 10.26 -12.95
N MET A 141 -8.73 10.71 -13.51
CA MET A 141 -7.44 10.05 -13.36
C MET A 141 -6.32 11.08 -13.17
N GLY A 142 -5.33 10.74 -12.35
CA GLY A 142 -4.13 11.55 -12.15
C GLY A 142 -2.93 10.67 -11.88
N VAL A 143 -1.76 11.08 -12.39
CA VAL A 143 -0.52 10.32 -12.29
C VAL A 143 0.69 11.22 -12.08
N GLU A 144 1.68 10.68 -11.38
CA GLU A 144 3.05 11.18 -11.30
C GLU A 144 3.96 9.98 -11.54
N THR A 145 4.65 9.94 -12.68
CA THR A 145 5.48 8.77 -13.07
C THR A 145 6.80 9.23 -13.70
N PRO A 146 7.80 8.34 -13.81
CA PRO A 146 9.07 8.65 -14.47
C PRO A 146 8.95 9.05 -15.95
N ILE A 147 7.83 8.70 -16.60
CA ILE A 147 7.59 8.96 -18.02
C ILE A 147 6.39 9.88 -18.26
N GLY A 148 5.84 10.54 -17.24
CA GLY A 148 4.71 11.45 -17.44
C GLY A 148 3.97 11.82 -16.16
N HIS A 149 3.51 13.08 -16.13
CA HIS A 149 2.76 13.69 -15.01
C HIS A 149 1.31 14.01 -15.37
N ASP A 150 0.88 13.62 -16.57
CA ASP A 150 -0.47 13.75 -17.09
C ASP A 150 -0.89 12.38 -17.64
N PRO A 151 -2.14 11.91 -17.41
CA PRO A 151 -2.55 10.57 -17.83
C PRO A 151 -2.41 10.30 -19.33
N ASP A 152 -2.63 11.28 -20.20
CA ASP A 152 -2.57 11.11 -21.64
C ASP A 152 -1.11 11.11 -22.12
N VAL A 153 -0.27 11.99 -21.57
CA VAL A 153 1.18 12.00 -21.85
C VAL A 153 1.84 10.70 -21.38
N PHE A 154 1.54 10.29 -20.14
CA PHE A 154 2.00 9.02 -19.58
C PHE A 154 1.63 7.85 -20.48
N TYR A 155 0.36 7.78 -20.91
CA TYR A 155 -0.12 6.67 -21.70
C TYR A 155 0.46 6.66 -23.12
N ASN A 156 0.60 7.82 -23.75
CA ASN A 156 1.27 7.92 -25.05
C ASN A 156 2.72 7.43 -24.97
N ASN A 157 3.45 7.78 -23.90
CA ASN A 157 4.81 7.28 -23.69
C ASN A 157 4.86 5.76 -23.44
N LEU A 158 3.85 5.18 -22.78
CA LEU A 158 3.71 3.72 -22.70
C LEU A 158 3.52 3.09 -24.08
N LEU A 159 2.61 3.65 -24.89
CA LEU A 159 2.33 3.15 -26.24
C LEU A 159 3.56 3.19 -27.16
N GLU A 160 4.41 4.20 -27.01
CA GLU A 160 5.68 4.33 -27.75
C GLU A 160 6.83 3.51 -27.13
N GLY A 161 6.61 2.82 -26.01
CA GLY A 161 7.64 1.98 -25.38
C GLY A 161 8.77 2.77 -24.74
N VAL A 162 8.50 3.99 -24.24
CA VAL A 162 9.51 4.85 -23.62
C VAL A 162 9.90 4.29 -22.25
N SER A 163 11.19 3.95 -22.06
CA SER A 163 11.72 3.57 -20.76
C SER A 163 12.00 4.80 -19.88
N GLY A 164 11.44 4.81 -18.68
CA GLY A 164 11.76 5.76 -17.61
C GLY A 164 12.93 5.32 -16.73
N ILE A 165 13.51 4.14 -16.98
CA ILE A 165 14.62 3.61 -16.20
C ILE A 165 15.93 4.25 -16.65
N SER A 166 16.66 4.84 -15.71
CA SER A 166 17.98 5.43 -15.93
C SER A 166 18.84 5.35 -14.67
N GLU A 167 20.07 5.86 -14.72
CA GLU A 167 20.92 6.02 -13.53
C GLU A 167 20.26 6.96 -12.51
N ILE A 168 20.41 6.64 -11.22
CA ILE A 168 19.87 7.43 -10.11
C ILE A 168 20.66 8.73 -9.96
N GLU A 169 19.95 9.86 -9.94
CA GLU A 169 20.52 11.21 -9.77
C GLU A 169 20.21 11.80 -8.38
N ALA A 170 19.20 11.26 -7.68
CA ALA A 170 18.77 11.74 -6.37
C ALA A 170 19.86 11.70 -5.26
N PHE A 171 20.83 10.80 -5.35
CA PHE A 171 21.93 10.64 -4.40
C PHE A 171 23.11 9.86 -4.99
N ASP A 172 24.29 9.94 -4.37
CA ASP A 172 25.45 9.12 -4.77
C ASP A 172 25.22 7.64 -4.45
N CYS A 173 24.98 6.86 -5.51
CA CYS A 173 24.81 5.42 -5.46
C CYS A 173 26.02 4.64 -5.98
N SER A 174 27.19 5.26 -6.14
CA SER A 174 28.39 4.64 -6.75
C SER A 174 28.85 3.33 -6.08
N GLN A 175 28.66 3.23 -4.76
CA GLN A 175 29.00 2.07 -3.93
C GLN A 175 27.90 0.98 -3.88
N TYR A 176 26.73 1.23 -4.47
CA TYR A 176 25.63 0.27 -4.46
C TYR A 176 25.76 -0.71 -5.64
N PRO A 177 25.38 -1.98 -5.47
CA PRO A 177 25.31 -2.95 -6.56
C PRO A 177 24.29 -2.57 -7.64
N THR A 178 23.18 -1.93 -7.25
CA THR A 178 22.17 -1.38 -8.15
C THR A 178 22.27 0.15 -8.13
N LYS A 179 22.28 0.77 -9.30
CA LYS A 179 22.48 2.22 -9.50
C LYS A 179 21.41 2.84 -10.41
N ILE A 180 20.36 2.09 -10.70
CA ILE A 180 19.34 2.42 -11.68
C ILE A 180 17.96 2.40 -11.04
N ALA A 181 17.07 3.28 -11.51
CA ALA A 181 15.69 3.36 -11.09
C ALA A 181 14.80 4.04 -12.14
N GLY A 182 13.50 3.84 -12.02
CA GLY A 182 12.48 4.74 -12.56
C GLY A 182 12.30 5.94 -11.62
N GLU A 183 13.25 6.89 -11.66
CA GLU A 183 13.23 8.11 -10.84
C GLU A 183 12.38 9.21 -11.48
N ILE A 184 11.61 9.95 -10.68
CA ILE A 184 11.00 11.21 -11.14
C ILE A 184 12.03 12.33 -11.00
N LYS A 185 12.78 12.59 -12.07
CA LYS A 185 13.89 13.57 -12.07
C LYS A 185 13.43 15.01 -11.87
N THR A 186 12.34 15.39 -12.53
CA THR A 186 11.75 16.73 -12.41
C THR A 186 10.35 16.61 -11.85
N PHE A 187 10.07 17.31 -10.75
CA PHE A 187 8.75 17.33 -10.14
C PHE A 187 8.41 18.73 -9.68
N LEU A 188 7.24 19.22 -10.10
CA LEU A 188 6.74 20.54 -9.78
C LEU A 188 5.41 20.42 -9.04
N THR A 189 5.30 21.12 -7.93
CA THR A 189 4.08 21.18 -7.12
C THR A 189 3.24 22.42 -7.38
N ASP A 190 3.67 23.27 -8.32
CA ASP A 190 3.11 24.60 -8.53
C ASP A 190 1.64 24.52 -8.92
N GLY A 191 0.81 25.31 -8.23
CA GLY A 191 -0.65 25.29 -8.39
C GLY A 191 -1.36 24.14 -7.66
N TRP A 192 -0.65 23.07 -7.28
CA TRP A 192 -1.26 21.88 -6.67
C TRP A 192 -1.03 21.80 -5.17
N VAL A 193 0.14 22.18 -4.66
CA VAL A 193 0.45 22.12 -3.23
C VAL A 193 0.90 23.49 -2.72
N ALA A 194 0.45 23.87 -1.54
CA ALA A 194 0.85 25.12 -0.91
C ALA A 194 2.40 25.19 -0.76
N PRO A 195 3.06 26.29 -1.16
CA PRO A 195 4.54 26.39 -1.16
C PRO A 195 5.23 26.14 0.19
N LYS A 196 4.50 26.35 1.30
CA LYS A 196 5.01 26.06 2.65
C LYS A 196 5.07 24.55 2.93
N LEU A 197 4.14 23.79 2.38
CA LEU A 197 4.04 22.35 2.56
C LEU A 197 4.96 21.61 1.58
N SER A 198 5.09 22.10 0.33
CA SER A 198 5.94 21.50 -0.69
C SER A 198 7.42 21.35 -0.28
N LYS A 199 7.91 22.22 0.60
CA LYS A 199 9.30 22.19 1.09
C LYS A 199 9.54 21.24 2.27
N ARG A 200 8.49 20.71 2.89
CA ARG A 200 8.59 19.98 4.18
C ARG A 200 8.05 18.57 4.13
N MET A 201 7.05 18.31 3.29
CA MET A 201 6.46 16.99 3.11
C MET A 201 7.43 16.02 2.45
N ASP A 202 7.23 14.74 2.72
CA ASP A 202 7.89 13.68 1.96
C ASP A 202 7.36 13.64 0.51
N ARG A 203 8.20 13.19 -0.43
CA ARG A 203 7.87 13.12 -1.86
C ARG A 203 6.65 12.24 -2.11
N PHE A 204 6.47 11.14 -1.37
CA PHE A 204 5.28 10.28 -1.56
C PHE A 204 3.98 11.06 -1.28
N MET A 205 3.98 11.96 -0.30
CA MET A 205 2.82 12.81 -0.02
C MET A 205 2.61 13.81 -1.16
N LEU A 206 3.69 14.44 -1.64
CA LEU A 206 3.57 15.43 -2.70
C LEU A 206 3.04 14.85 -4.01
N TYR A 207 3.50 13.65 -4.39
CA TYR A 207 2.96 12.94 -5.55
C TYR A 207 1.48 12.63 -5.38
N MET A 208 1.10 12.11 -4.20
CA MET A 208 -0.29 11.78 -3.89
C MET A 208 -1.21 12.99 -3.95
N LEU A 209 -0.82 14.10 -3.31
CA LEU A 209 -1.62 15.33 -3.31
C LEU A 209 -1.77 15.89 -4.73
N THR A 210 -0.68 15.87 -5.51
CA THR A 210 -0.67 16.39 -6.88
C THR A 210 -1.52 15.51 -7.81
N ALA A 211 -1.29 14.19 -7.82
CA ALA A 211 -2.06 13.24 -8.60
C ALA A 211 -3.54 13.24 -8.22
N GLY A 212 -3.88 13.33 -6.93
CA GLY A 212 -5.27 13.37 -6.47
C GLY A 212 -6.02 14.62 -6.92
N LYS A 213 -5.39 15.79 -6.85
CA LYS A 213 -5.99 17.03 -7.38
C LYS A 213 -6.06 17.04 -8.90
N LYS A 214 -5.06 16.47 -9.59
CA LYS A 214 -5.13 16.25 -11.05
C LYS A 214 -6.28 15.32 -11.43
N ALA A 215 -6.54 14.27 -10.67
CA ALA A 215 -7.67 13.37 -10.91
C ALA A 215 -9.02 14.09 -10.79
N LEU A 216 -9.19 14.97 -9.80
CA LEU A 216 -10.38 15.82 -9.68
C LEU A 216 -10.51 16.82 -10.83
N ALA A 217 -9.42 17.48 -11.21
CA ALA A 217 -9.44 18.41 -12.34
C ALA A 217 -9.79 17.69 -13.65
N ASN A 218 -9.20 16.50 -13.86
CA ASN A 218 -9.46 15.64 -15.01
C ASN A 218 -10.91 15.15 -15.07
N SER A 219 -11.61 15.03 -13.94
CA SER A 219 -13.03 14.65 -13.90
C SER A 219 -14.01 15.77 -14.24
N GLY A 220 -13.50 16.96 -14.59
CA GLY A 220 -14.32 18.12 -14.91
C GLY A 220 -15.04 18.75 -13.71
N ILE A 221 -14.60 18.45 -12.48
CA ILE A 221 -15.17 19.07 -11.29
C ILE A 221 -14.58 20.49 -11.16
N THR A 222 -15.44 21.50 -11.27
CA THR A 222 -15.08 22.91 -11.12
C THR A 222 -15.11 23.36 -9.65
N GLU A 223 -14.57 24.53 -9.34
CA GLU A 223 -14.66 25.10 -7.99
C GLU A 223 -16.11 25.33 -7.55
N GLU A 224 -16.99 25.74 -8.46
CA GLU A 224 -18.43 25.91 -8.21
C GLU A 224 -19.07 24.58 -7.83
N MET A 225 -18.86 23.54 -8.64
CA MET A 225 -19.35 22.19 -8.35
C MET A 225 -18.80 21.67 -7.03
N MET A 226 -17.53 21.92 -6.73
CA MET A 226 -16.92 21.53 -5.45
C MET A 226 -17.66 22.11 -4.24
N ASN A 227 -18.22 23.31 -4.33
CA ASN A 227 -18.95 23.92 -3.22
C ASN A 227 -20.35 23.30 -3.02
N GLU A 228 -20.91 22.71 -4.07
CA GLU A 228 -22.24 22.08 -4.05
C GLU A 228 -22.19 20.60 -3.63
N LEU A 229 -21.01 19.98 -3.65
CA LEU A 229 -20.84 18.59 -3.24
C LEU A 229 -21.19 18.40 -1.76
N ASP A 230 -21.90 17.31 -1.47
CA ASP A 230 -22.00 16.80 -0.10
C ASP A 230 -20.63 16.25 0.34
N LYS A 231 -19.90 17.06 1.09
CA LYS A 231 -18.55 16.74 1.58
C LYS A 231 -18.52 15.51 2.49
N THR A 232 -19.63 15.17 3.15
CA THR A 232 -19.73 13.98 4.01
C THR A 232 -19.76 12.69 3.19
N ARG A 233 -20.03 12.80 1.88
CA ARG A 233 -20.11 11.71 0.91
C ARG A 233 -18.87 11.60 0.03
N CYS A 234 -17.86 12.43 0.26
CA CYS A 234 -16.63 12.43 -0.51
C CYS A 234 -15.46 11.94 0.38
N GLY A 235 -14.77 10.88 -0.02
CA GLY A 235 -13.69 10.27 0.78
C GLY A 235 -12.36 10.14 0.02
N VAL A 236 -11.29 9.85 0.76
CA VAL A 236 -9.93 9.72 0.23
C VAL A 236 -9.28 8.47 0.80
N LEU A 237 -8.90 7.53 -0.08
CA LEU A 237 -8.23 6.29 0.28
C LEU A 237 -7.08 6.04 -0.70
N ILE A 238 -5.98 6.76 -0.50
CA ILE A 238 -4.74 6.61 -1.27
C ILE A 238 -3.65 6.10 -0.33
N GLY A 239 -3.13 4.91 -0.62
CA GLY A 239 -2.16 4.22 0.23
C GLY A 239 -0.71 4.51 -0.12
N SER A 240 0.19 4.01 0.72
CA SER A 240 1.63 3.98 0.48
C SER A 240 2.20 2.74 1.17
N ALA A 241 3.08 2.00 0.49
CA ALA A 241 3.70 0.82 1.10
C ALA A 241 4.73 1.25 2.14
N MET A 242 5.55 2.25 1.80
CA MET A 242 6.74 2.61 2.57
C MET A 242 6.58 3.87 3.43
N GLY A 243 5.59 4.70 3.14
CA GLY A 243 5.37 5.98 3.81
C GLY A 243 6.53 6.95 3.62
N GLY A 244 6.70 7.87 4.58
CA GLY A 244 7.70 8.92 4.53
C GLY A 244 9.06 8.46 5.04
N MET A 245 9.64 7.45 4.38
CA MET A 245 10.95 6.90 4.77
C MET A 245 12.05 7.95 4.76
N LYS A 246 12.00 8.93 3.84
CA LYS A 246 13.02 9.98 3.78
C LYS A 246 12.95 10.85 5.03
N VAL A 247 11.74 11.29 5.39
CA VAL A 247 11.53 12.09 6.62
C VAL A 247 12.01 11.32 7.86
N PHE A 248 11.74 10.02 7.92
CA PHE A 248 12.20 9.19 9.03
C PHE A 248 13.74 9.06 9.07
N ASN A 249 14.38 8.84 7.92
CA ASN A 249 15.84 8.79 7.81
C ASN A 249 16.51 10.11 8.23
N ASP A 250 16.00 11.24 7.75
CA ASP A 250 16.50 12.57 8.13
C ASP A 250 16.35 12.81 9.66
N ALA A 251 15.28 12.29 10.25
CA ALA A 251 15.04 12.39 11.69
C ALA A 251 16.01 11.54 12.53
N ILE A 252 16.43 10.37 12.04
CA ILE A 252 17.48 9.56 12.69
C ILE A 252 18.80 10.35 12.71
N GLU A 253 19.17 10.97 11.61
CA GLU A 253 20.39 11.77 11.53
C GLU A 253 20.34 12.99 12.47
N ALA A 254 19.19 13.66 12.57
CA ALA A 254 18.97 14.70 13.56
C ALA A 254 19.06 14.18 15.01
N LEU A 255 18.49 13.01 15.28
CA LEU A 255 18.50 12.37 16.60
C LEU A 255 19.93 12.03 17.07
N ARG A 256 20.83 11.62 16.16
CA ARG A 256 22.25 11.39 16.47
C ARG A 256 22.94 12.62 17.05
N ILE A 257 22.47 13.82 16.70
CA ILE A 257 22.96 15.08 17.28
C ILE A 257 22.20 15.36 18.59
N SER A 258 20.87 15.40 18.55
CA SER A 258 20.01 15.58 19.73
C SER A 258 18.53 15.40 19.33
N TYR A 259 17.71 14.83 20.22
CA TYR A 259 16.24 14.79 20.02
C TYR A 259 15.63 16.18 19.78
N LYS A 260 16.24 17.25 20.32
CA LYS A 260 15.80 18.65 20.12
C LYS A 260 16.00 19.16 18.70
N LYS A 261 16.78 18.46 17.86
CA LYS A 261 17.03 18.81 16.45
C LYS A 261 16.07 18.11 15.49
N MET A 262 15.26 17.16 15.98
CA MET A 262 14.28 16.47 15.14
C MET A 262 13.24 17.45 14.62
N ASN A 263 12.84 17.25 13.35
CA ASN A 263 11.75 18.00 12.75
C ASN A 263 10.43 17.68 13.48
N PRO A 264 9.66 18.67 13.98
CA PRO A 264 8.37 18.41 14.64
C PRO A 264 7.35 17.72 13.73
N PHE A 265 7.52 17.82 12.40
CA PHE A 265 6.68 17.13 11.42
C PHE A 265 7.16 15.71 11.08
N CYS A 266 8.20 15.19 11.77
CA CYS A 266 8.73 13.86 11.53
C CYS A 266 7.63 12.79 11.58
N VAL A 267 6.90 12.71 12.70
CA VAL A 267 5.86 11.69 12.87
C VAL A 267 4.72 11.89 11.86
N PRO A 268 4.10 13.08 11.75
CA PRO A 268 3.05 13.30 10.76
C PRO A 268 3.46 12.96 9.33
N PHE A 269 4.65 13.35 8.88
CA PHE A 269 5.05 13.16 7.48
C PHE A 269 5.69 11.79 7.20
N ALA A 270 5.98 10.99 8.23
CA ALA A 270 6.45 9.62 8.07
C ALA A 270 5.30 8.61 7.89
N THR A 271 4.12 8.86 8.46
CA THR A 271 3.02 7.88 8.46
C THR A 271 2.34 7.75 7.09
N THR A 272 1.95 6.52 6.74
CA THR A 272 1.34 6.18 5.45
C THR A 272 -0.06 6.77 5.24
N ASN A 273 -0.71 7.28 6.29
CA ASN A 273 -2.06 7.86 6.23
C ASN A 273 -2.08 9.38 6.00
N MET A 274 -0.99 10.08 6.31
CA MET A 274 -1.03 11.54 6.37
C MET A 274 -1.25 12.19 5.00
N GLY A 275 -0.74 11.60 3.92
CA GLY A 275 -1.00 12.09 2.56
C GLY A 275 -2.50 12.17 2.25
N SER A 276 -3.24 11.08 2.49
CA SER A 276 -4.70 11.02 2.30
C SER A 276 -5.45 11.97 3.24
N ALA A 277 -5.03 12.08 4.51
CA ALA A 277 -5.61 13.01 5.47
C ALA A 277 -5.42 14.47 5.03
N MET A 278 -4.22 14.83 4.56
CA MET A 278 -3.92 16.19 4.11
C MET A 278 -4.63 16.56 2.82
N LEU A 279 -4.79 15.62 1.89
CA LEU A 279 -5.60 15.83 0.70
C LEU A 279 -7.07 16.05 1.06
N ALA A 280 -7.64 15.24 1.95
CA ALA A 280 -9.02 15.45 2.41
C ALA A 280 -9.21 16.79 3.14
N MET A 281 -8.26 17.19 4.00
CA MET A 281 -8.27 18.49 4.67
C MET A 281 -8.21 19.66 3.67
N ASP A 282 -7.42 19.53 2.61
CA ASP A 282 -7.30 20.54 1.57
C ASP A 282 -8.59 20.66 0.73
N LEU A 283 -9.27 19.54 0.45
CA LEU A 283 -10.52 19.50 -0.32
C LEU A 283 -11.78 19.74 0.52
N GLY A 284 -11.66 19.73 1.85
CA GLY A 284 -12.77 19.76 2.79
C GLY A 284 -13.63 18.49 2.77
N TRP A 285 -13.07 17.35 2.39
CA TRP A 285 -13.77 16.07 2.26
C TRP A 285 -13.84 15.35 3.61
N MET A 286 -15.03 14.86 3.97
CA MET A 286 -15.37 14.35 5.30
C MET A 286 -15.83 12.88 5.30
N GLY A 287 -15.85 12.23 4.14
CA GLY A 287 -16.16 10.81 4.00
C GLY A 287 -15.02 9.89 4.45
N PRO A 288 -15.07 8.59 4.10
CA PRO A 288 -14.09 7.60 4.53
C PRO A 288 -12.65 8.02 4.21
N ASN A 289 -11.78 8.00 5.23
CA ASN A 289 -10.36 8.33 5.11
C ASN A 289 -9.52 7.52 6.10
N TYR A 290 -8.65 6.66 5.57
CA TYR A 290 -7.71 5.84 6.31
C TYR A 290 -6.59 5.38 5.36
N SER A 291 -5.65 4.57 5.86
CA SER A 291 -4.55 4.03 5.05
C SER A 291 -4.57 2.51 5.06
N ILE A 292 -4.23 1.93 3.91
CA ILE A 292 -3.92 0.52 3.75
C ILE A 292 -2.47 0.46 3.28
N SER A 293 -1.69 -0.46 3.83
CA SER A 293 -0.35 -0.81 3.34
C SER A 293 -0.26 -2.33 3.26
N THR A 294 -0.13 -2.82 2.04
CA THR A 294 -0.04 -4.25 1.70
C THR A 294 1.07 -4.46 0.67
N ALA A 295 2.22 -3.81 0.91
CA ALA A 295 3.37 -3.79 0.01
C ALA A 295 2.95 -3.40 -1.43
N CYS A 296 3.34 -4.18 -2.43
CA CYS A 296 3.07 -3.91 -3.84
C CYS A 296 1.59 -3.91 -4.22
N ALA A 297 0.72 -4.52 -3.40
CA ALA A 297 -0.73 -4.59 -3.62
C ALA A 297 -1.51 -3.41 -2.99
N THR A 298 -0.81 -2.48 -2.32
CA THR A 298 -1.41 -1.37 -1.56
C THR A 298 -2.49 -0.63 -2.33
N SER A 299 -2.17 -0.15 -3.54
CA SER A 299 -3.11 0.62 -4.35
C SER A 299 -4.35 -0.16 -4.78
N ASN A 300 -4.23 -1.45 -5.12
CA ASN A 300 -5.39 -2.25 -5.54
C ASN A 300 -6.34 -2.49 -4.35
N PHE A 301 -5.78 -2.72 -3.16
CA PHE A 301 -6.57 -2.76 -1.92
C PHE A 301 -7.29 -1.43 -1.68
N CYS A 302 -6.61 -0.30 -1.85
CA CYS A 302 -7.21 1.02 -1.73
C CYS A 302 -8.35 1.24 -2.73
N ILE A 303 -8.16 0.92 -4.02
CA ILE A 303 -9.18 1.07 -5.07
C ILE A 303 -10.40 0.20 -4.76
N LEU A 304 -10.20 -1.08 -4.43
CA LEU A 304 -11.31 -2.00 -4.14
C LEU A 304 -12.09 -1.59 -2.88
N ASN A 305 -11.41 -1.16 -1.82
CA ASN A 305 -12.09 -0.70 -0.61
C ASN A 305 -12.82 0.63 -0.83
N ALA A 306 -12.27 1.55 -1.65
CA ALA A 306 -12.95 2.77 -2.04
C ALA A 306 -14.23 2.48 -2.84
N ALA A 307 -14.17 1.57 -3.81
CA ALA A 307 -15.36 1.11 -4.53
C ALA A 307 -16.39 0.50 -3.59
N ASN A 308 -15.96 -0.30 -2.60
CA ASN A 308 -16.86 -0.90 -1.61
C ASN A 308 -17.58 0.14 -0.74
N HIS A 309 -16.93 1.25 -0.36
CA HIS A 309 -17.61 2.35 0.32
C HIS A 309 -18.73 2.95 -0.55
N ILE A 310 -18.50 3.10 -1.86
CA ILE A 310 -19.52 3.58 -2.80
C ILE A 310 -20.67 2.57 -2.92
N ILE A 311 -20.35 1.29 -3.15
CA ILE A 311 -21.31 0.18 -3.30
C ILE A 311 -22.22 0.07 -2.08
N ARG A 312 -21.67 0.21 -0.87
CA ARG A 312 -22.41 0.15 0.40
C ARG A 312 -23.24 1.39 0.69
N GLY A 313 -23.12 2.44 -0.12
CA GLY A 313 -23.84 3.68 0.10
C GLY A 313 -23.20 4.57 1.16
N GLU A 314 -21.91 4.44 1.45
CA GLU A 314 -21.18 5.23 2.46
C GLU A 314 -20.51 6.47 1.85
N ALA A 315 -20.20 6.44 0.56
CA ALA A 315 -19.68 7.57 -0.21
C ALA A 315 -20.33 7.64 -1.59
N ASP A 316 -20.28 8.80 -2.23
CA ASP A 316 -20.66 9.02 -3.62
C ASP A 316 -19.43 9.26 -4.50
N MET A 317 -18.35 9.78 -3.92
CA MET A 317 -17.06 9.96 -4.58
C MET A 317 -15.90 9.53 -3.69
N MET A 318 -14.92 8.88 -4.29
CA MET A 318 -13.69 8.45 -3.61
C MET A 318 -12.48 8.73 -4.49
N LEU A 319 -11.52 9.48 -3.96
CA LEU A 319 -10.17 9.49 -4.52
C LEU A 319 -9.42 8.28 -3.97
N CYS A 320 -8.90 7.42 -4.85
CA CYS A 320 -8.21 6.22 -4.43
C CYS A 320 -7.04 5.83 -5.32
N GLY A 321 -6.04 5.16 -4.74
CA GLY A 321 -4.86 4.73 -5.47
C GLY A 321 -3.68 4.48 -4.55
N GLY A 322 -2.47 4.84 -4.98
CA GLY A 322 -1.25 4.70 -4.19
C GLY A 322 -0.15 5.68 -4.57
N SER A 323 0.80 5.87 -3.65
CA SER A 323 1.99 6.70 -3.84
C SER A 323 3.18 6.15 -3.07
N ASP A 324 4.37 6.15 -3.67
CA ASP A 324 5.64 5.82 -3.00
C ASP A 324 6.81 6.58 -3.62
N ALA A 325 7.79 6.93 -2.78
CA ALA A 325 9.00 7.67 -3.16
C ALA A 325 10.24 7.07 -2.46
N ALA A 326 10.51 5.80 -2.76
CA ALA A 326 11.53 5.00 -2.07
C ALA A 326 12.93 5.09 -2.70
N ILE A 327 13.15 5.94 -3.71
CA ILE A 327 14.46 6.15 -4.36
C ILE A 327 15.32 7.07 -3.46
N ILE A 328 15.72 6.52 -2.32
CA ILE A 328 16.57 7.15 -1.30
C ILE A 328 17.60 6.11 -0.79
N PRO A 329 18.71 6.53 -0.17
CA PRO A 329 19.78 5.61 0.24
C PRO A 329 19.30 4.39 1.04
N ILE A 330 18.46 4.61 2.06
CA ILE A 330 17.93 3.52 2.90
C ILE A 330 16.96 2.60 2.14
N GLY A 331 16.17 3.14 1.21
CA GLY A 331 15.25 2.38 0.39
C GLY A 331 15.99 1.47 -0.58
N LEU A 332 16.92 2.04 -1.35
CA LEU A 332 17.77 1.27 -2.27
C LEU A 332 18.59 0.22 -1.51
N GLY A 333 19.24 0.60 -0.41
CA GLY A 333 20.05 -0.30 0.41
C GLY A 333 19.26 -1.47 1.00
N GLY A 334 18.03 -1.23 1.46
CA GLY A 334 17.15 -2.28 1.97
C GLY A 334 16.81 -3.34 0.92
N PHE A 335 16.40 -2.92 -0.28
CA PHE A 335 16.07 -3.87 -1.35
C PHE A 335 17.30 -4.55 -1.97
N VAL A 336 18.46 -3.89 -1.98
CA VAL A 336 19.75 -4.53 -2.29
C VAL A 336 20.04 -5.66 -1.29
N ALA A 337 19.85 -5.42 0.01
CA ALA A 337 20.10 -6.41 1.04
C ALA A 337 19.18 -7.64 0.89
N CYS A 338 17.94 -7.43 0.44
CA CYS A 338 16.99 -8.51 0.11
C CYS A 338 17.27 -9.21 -1.23
N ARG A 339 18.28 -8.79 -1.99
CA ARG A 339 18.64 -9.34 -3.33
C ARG A 339 17.46 -9.33 -4.31
N ALA A 340 16.61 -8.31 -4.24
CA ALA A 340 15.40 -8.24 -5.04
C ALA A 340 15.55 -7.38 -6.32
N LEU A 341 16.62 -6.57 -6.38
CA LEU A 341 16.84 -5.60 -7.46
C LEU A 341 17.72 -6.15 -8.58
N SER A 342 17.38 -5.77 -9.82
CA SER A 342 18.28 -5.93 -10.96
C SER A 342 19.59 -5.18 -10.73
N GLN A 343 20.71 -5.74 -11.22
CA GLN A 343 22.03 -5.11 -11.18
C GLN A 343 22.54 -4.73 -12.57
N ARG A 344 21.65 -4.68 -13.57
CA ARG A 344 21.98 -4.35 -14.96
C ARG A 344 22.25 -2.85 -15.18
N ASN A 345 23.24 -2.32 -14.46
CA ASN A 345 23.61 -0.91 -14.52
C ASN A 345 24.16 -0.49 -15.90
N SER A 346 24.73 -1.42 -16.67
CA SER A 346 25.32 -1.14 -17.98
C SER A 346 24.30 -0.85 -19.08
N ASP A 347 23.04 -1.25 -18.88
CA ASP A 347 21.95 -1.02 -19.84
C ASP A 347 20.63 -0.78 -19.09
N PRO A 348 20.48 0.41 -18.45
CA PRO A 348 19.36 0.69 -17.56
C PRO A 348 18.00 0.52 -18.23
N THR A 349 17.85 0.98 -19.48
CA THR A 349 16.59 0.95 -20.21
C THR A 349 16.13 -0.47 -20.52
N LYS A 350 17.05 -1.45 -20.49
CA LYS A 350 16.74 -2.88 -20.65
C LYS A 350 16.70 -3.66 -19.36
N ALA A 351 16.85 -3.04 -18.19
CA ALA A 351 16.96 -3.76 -16.93
C ALA A 351 15.63 -4.41 -16.51
N SER A 352 14.51 -3.69 -16.63
CA SER A 352 13.18 -4.26 -16.39
C SER A 352 12.69 -4.98 -17.64
N ARG A 353 12.65 -6.31 -17.57
CA ARG A 353 12.35 -7.20 -18.70
C ARG A 353 11.41 -8.35 -18.27
N PRO A 354 10.15 -8.03 -17.94
CA PRO A 354 9.20 -9.03 -17.48
C PRO A 354 9.09 -10.21 -18.44
N TRP A 355 9.08 -11.43 -17.89
CA TRP A 355 9.05 -12.71 -18.61
C TRP A 355 10.25 -13.03 -19.53
N ASP A 356 11.25 -12.17 -19.64
CA ASP A 356 12.50 -12.49 -20.36
C ASP A 356 13.34 -13.48 -19.54
N ALA A 357 13.96 -14.45 -20.21
CA ALA A 357 14.81 -15.48 -19.59
C ALA A 357 16.01 -14.90 -18.84
N ASN A 358 16.44 -13.67 -19.17
CA ASN A 358 17.60 -13.02 -18.56
C ASN A 358 17.21 -11.98 -17.49
N ARG A 359 15.97 -11.99 -17.00
CA ARG A 359 15.52 -11.14 -15.90
C ARG A 359 16.22 -11.53 -14.59
N ASP A 360 16.68 -10.55 -13.83
CA ASP A 360 17.53 -10.75 -12.64
C ASP A 360 17.00 -10.08 -11.37
N GLY A 361 15.80 -9.51 -11.42
CA GLY A 361 15.20 -8.75 -10.31
C GLY A 361 14.38 -7.59 -10.83
N PHE A 362 13.60 -6.97 -9.94
CA PHE A 362 12.83 -5.80 -10.33
C PHE A 362 13.70 -4.54 -10.36
N VAL A 363 13.29 -3.54 -11.15
CA VAL A 363 13.88 -2.20 -11.10
C VAL A 363 12.97 -1.32 -10.26
N MET A 364 13.50 -0.65 -9.23
CA MET A 364 12.67 0.20 -8.38
C MET A 364 12.20 1.45 -9.13
N GLY A 365 10.98 1.90 -8.89
CA GLY A 365 10.49 3.19 -9.36
C GLY A 365 9.76 3.96 -8.26
N GLU A 366 9.44 5.22 -8.54
CA GLU A 366 8.64 6.08 -7.66
C GLU A 366 7.53 6.81 -8.44
N GLY A 367 6.50 7.23 -7.71
CA GLY A 367 5.38 7.95 -8.29
C GLY A 367 4.07 7.80 -7.53
N ALA A 368 3.00 8.24 -8.17
CA ALA A 368 1.63 8.09 -7.69
C ALA A 368 0.66 7.84 -8.85
N GLY A 369 -0.38 7.06 -8.57
CA GLY A 369 -1.57 6.95 -9.42
C GLY A 369 -2.81 7.15 -8.56
N VAL A 370 -3.77 7.91 -9.08
CA VAL A 370 -5.05 8.18 -8.39
C VAL A 370 -6.20 8.12 -9.39
N LEU A 371 -7.24 7.38 -9.03
CA LEU A 371 -8.54 7.38 -9.69
C LEU A 371 -9.54 8.18 -8.85
N LEU A 372 -10.42 8.91 -9.52
CA LEU A 372 -11.69 9.35 -8.94
C LEU A 372 -12.74 8.29 -9.30
N LEU A 373 -13.16 7.53 -8.29
CA LEU A 373 -14.32 6.65 -8.37
C LEU A 373 -15.56 7.41 -7.95
N GLU A 374 -16.65 7.17 -8.65
CA GLU A 374 -17.90 7.87 -8.44
C GLU A 374 -19.08 6.90 -8.61
N GLU A 375 -20.16 7.13 -7.87
CA GLU A 375 -21.37 6.39 -8.10
C GLU A 375 -22.03 6.80 -9.42
N LEU A 376 -22.50 5.82 -10.20
CA LEU A 376 -22.98 6.05 -11.56
C LEU A 376 -24.08 7.11 -11.67
N GLU A 377 -25.11 7.06 -10.83
CA GLU A 377 -26.21 8.02 -10.93
C GLU A 377 -25.79 9.41 -10.44
N HIS A 378 -24.87 9.49 -9.47
CA HIS A 378 -24.21 10.75 -9.08
C HIS A 378 -23.40 11.34 -10.25
N ALA A 379 -22.57 10.52 -10.91
CA ALA A 379 -21.79 10.91 -12.09
C ALA A 379 -22.67 11.42 -13.23
N LYS A 380 -23.76 10.69 -13.55
CA LYS A 380 -24.74 11.10 -14.57
C LYS A 380 -25.41 12.42 -14.22
N LYS A 381 -25.83 12.60 -12.97
CA LYS A 381 -26.52 13.81 -12.51
C LYS A 381 -25.70 15.07 -12.76
N ARG A 382 -24.37 14.99 -12.59
CA ARG A 382 -23.45 16.11 -12.87
C ARG A 382 -22.90 16.15 -14.30
N GLY A 383 -23.35 15.26 -15.19
CA GLY A 383 -22.87 15.19 -16.57
C GLY A 383 -21.41 14.76 -16.71
N ALA A 384 -20.90 13.93 -15.80
CA ALA A 384 -19.52 13.47 -15.81
C ALA A 384 -19.20 12.65 -17.07
N ASN A 385 -17.97 12.82 -17.59
CA ASN A 385 -17.42 11.87 -18.55
C ASN A 385 -17.02 10.59 -17.81
N VAL A 386 -17.52 9.44 -18.27
CA VAL A 386 -17.19 8.14 -17.70
C VAL A 386 -16.12 7.47 -18.54
N PHE A 387 -14.98 7.19 -17.93
CA PHE A 387 -13.83 6.57 -18.60
C PHE A 387 -13.93 5.06 -18.68
N ALA A 388 -14.41 4.43 -17.61
CA ALA A 388 -14.62 3.00 -17.49
C ALA A 388 -15.58 2.72 -16.34
N GLU A 389 -16.19 1.54 -16.35
CA GLU A 389 -16.89 0.99 -15.19
C GLU A 389 -15.94 0.11 -14.37
N PHE A 390 -16.01 0.23 -13.05
CA PHE A 390 -15.35 -0.69 -12.13
C PHE A 390 -16.30 -1.84 -11.81
N LEU A 391 -15.93 -3.06 -12.22
CA LEU A 391 -16.78 -4.24 -12.08
C LEU A 391 -16.62 -4.96 -10.75
N GLY A 392 -15.50 -4.76 -10.07
CA GLY A 392 -15.19 -5.44 -8.82
C GLY A 392 -13.72 -5.83 -8.73
N GLY A 393 -13.42 -6.68 -7.75
CA GLY A 393 -12.08 -7.20 -7.54
C GLY A 393 -12.03 -8.08 -6.30
N SER A 394 -10.86 -8.67 -6.05
CA SER A 394 -10.61 -9.46 -4.86
C SER A 394 -9.23 -9.22 -4.30
N PHE A 395 -9.04 -9.72 -3.09
CA PHE A 395 -7.72 -9.90 -2.49
C PHE A 395 -7.65 -11.21 -1.70
N THR A 396 -6.47 -11.82 -1.66
CA THR A 396 -6.18 -13.05 -0.94
C THR A 396 -4.80 -12.99 -0.28
N CYS A 397 -4.47 -14.01 0.51
CA CYS A 397 -3.17 -14.20 1.11
C CYS A 397 -2.60 -15.56 0.68
N ASP A 398 -1.33 -15.60 0.27
CA ASP A 398 -0.64 -16.87 -0.04
C ASP A 398 -0.44 -17.74 1.20
N ALA A 399 -0.31 -17.14 2.38
CA ALA A 399 0.01 -17.81 3.65
C ALA A 399 1.21 -18.78 3.53
N TYR A 400 2.23 -18.39 2.76
CA TYR A 400 3.35 -19.24 2.38
C TYR A 400 4.71 -18.69 2.83
N HIS A 401 5.17 -17.58 2.23
CA HIS A 401 6.48 -17.00 2.51
C HIS A 401 6.40 -15.47 2.55
N MET A 402 7.36 -14.83 3.24
CA MET A 402 7.36 -13.37 3.41
C MET A 402 7.63 -12.60 2.11
N THR A 403 8.36 -13.18 1.16
CA THR A 403 8.76 -12.50 -0.10
C THR A 403 8.59 -13.36 -1.35
N GLU A 404 8.39 -14.67 -1.18
CA GLU A 404 8.25 -15.58 -2.32
C GLU A 404 6.76 -15.90 -2.52
N PRO A 405 6.28 -15.92 -3.78
CA PRO A 405 4.92 -16.33 -4.07
C PRO A 405 4.73 -17.81 -3.75
N HIS A 406 3.48 -18.23 -3.54
CA HIS A 406 3.17 -19.65 -3.41
C HIS A 406 3.67 -20.45 -4.64
N PRO A 407 4.37 -21.60 -4.48
CA PRO A 407 4.99 -22.33 -5.59
C PRO A 407 4.02 -22.81 -6.68
N GLU A 408 2.79 -23.12 -6.29
CA GLU A 408 1.71 -23.49 -7.23
C GLU A 408 0.86 -22.31 -7.71
N GLY A 409 1.19 -21.06 -7.35
CA GLY A 409 0.42 -19.86 -7.71
C GLY A 409 -1.02 -19.85 -7.16
N THR A 410 -1.34 -20.68 -6.17
CA THR A 410 -2.71 -20.94 -5.67
C THR A 410 -3.36 -19.68 -5.11
N GLY A 411 -2.64 -18.83 -4.39
CA GLY A 411 -3.19 -17.58 -3.87
C GLY A 411 -3.55 -16.59 -4.99
N VAL A 412 -2.75 -16.52 -6.05
CA VAL A 412 -3.02 -15.72 -7.25
C VAL A 412 -4.24 -16.25 -8.00
N ILE A 413 -4.30 -17.56 -8.27
CA ILE A 413 -5.45 -18.22 -8.92
C ILE A 413 -6.72 -17.95 -8.13
N LEU A 414 -6.69 -18.17 -6.81
CA LEU A 414 -7.82 -17.92 -5.91
C LEU A 414 -8.26 -16.46 -5.95
N CYS A 415 -7.33 -15.52 -6.02
CA CYS A 415 -7.62 -14.08 -6.12
C CYS A 415 -8.40 -13.76 -7.39
N ILE A 416 -7.89 -14.23 -8.55
CA ILE A 416 -8.53 -14.02 -9.85
C ILE A 416 -9.92 -14.67 -9.88
N GLU A 417 -10.03 -15.93 -9.45
CA GLU A 417 -11.31 -16.65 -9.44
C GLU A 417 -12.36 -15.99 -8.55
N LYS A 418 -11.96 -15.50 -7.37
CA LYS A 418 -12.86 -14.73 -6.50
C LYS A 418 -13.25 -13.40 -7.12
N ALA A 419 -12.32 -12.72 -7.79
CA ALA A 419 -12.59 -11.43 -8.43
C ALA A 419 -13.62 -11.59 -9.57
N LEU A 420 -13.49 -12.65 -10.38
CA LEU A 420 -14.48 -13.02 -11.40
C LEU A 420 -15.83 -13.39 -10.78
N ALA A 421 -15.83 -14.23 -9.75
CA ALA A 421 -17.07 -14.65 -9.09
C ALA A 421 -17.82 -13.48 -8.42
N GLN A 422 -17.11 -12.54 -7.81
CA GLN A 422 -17.68 -11.37 -7.14
C GLN A 422 -18.20 -10.32 -8.12
N SER A 423 -17.59 -10.20 -9.29
CA SER A 423 -18.01 -9.28 -10.36
C SER A 423 -19.06 -9.87 -11.29
N GLY A 424 -19.24 -11.20 -11.31
CA GLY A 424 -20.12 -11.90 -12.24
C GLY A 424 -19.57 -11.96 -13.68
N VAL A 425 -18.28 -11.66 -13.87
CA VAL A 425 -17.60 -11.67 -15.17
C VAL A 425 -17.19 -13.10 -15.53
N SER A 426 -17.46 -13.51 -16.77
CA SER A 426 -17.00 -14.79 -17.32
C SER A 426 -15.50 -14.72 -17.67
N ARG A 427 -14.80 -15.86 -17.65
CA ARG A 427 -13.36 -15.91 -17.97
C ARG A 427 -13.10 -15.52 -19.42
N GLU A 428 -14.07 -15.82 -20.28
CA GLU A 428 -14.06 -15.61 -21.72
C GLU A 428 -14.19 -14.12 -22.08
N ASP A 429 -14.83 -13.33 -21.22
CA ASP A 429 -14.97 -11.88 -21.41
C ASP A 429 -13.69 -11.09 -21.05
N VAL A 430 -12.80 -11.69 -20.26
CA VAL A 430 -11.51 -11.07 -19.92
C VAL A 430 -10.53 -11.25 -21.07
N ASN A 431 -10.28 -10.18 -21.82
CA ASN A 431 -9.37 -10.19 -22.95
C ASN A 431 -8.15 -9.27 -22.81
N TYR A 432 -8.04 -8.52 -21.71
CA TYR A 432 -6.85 -7.73 -21.41
C TYR A 432 -6.42 -7.87 -19.95
N ILE A 433 -5.12 -8.05 -19.70
CA ILE A 433 -4.56 -8.07 -18.35
C ILE A 433 -3.30 -7.21 -18.32
N ASN A 434 -3.32 -6.18 -17.50
CA ASN A 434 -2.13 -5.50 -17.05
C ASN A 434 -1.57 -6.28 -15.84
N ALA A 435 -0.55 -7.10 -16.09
CA ALA A 435 0.02 -8.01 -15.12
C ALA A 435 0.85 -7.31 -14.04
N HIS A 436 1.10 -8.04 -12.94
CA HIS A 436 2.01 -7.58 -11.91
C HIS A 436 3.48 -7.67 -12.34
N ALA A 437 3.89 -8.78 -12.96
CA ALA A 437 5.15 -9.11 -13.63
C ALA A 437 6.27 -8.10 -13.39
N THR A 438 6.98 -8.32 -12.29
CA THR A 438 7.97 -7.40 -11.72
C THR A 438 9.35 -7.55 -12.34
N SER A 439 9.54 -8.42 -13.33
CA SER A 439 10.86 -8.79 -13.86
C SER A 439 11.67 -9.63 -12.85
N THR A 440 10.98 -10.35 -11.96
CA THR A 440 11.61 -11.29 -11.02
C THR A 440 11.49 -12.72 -11.54
N PRO A 441 12.50 -13.59 -11.36
CA PRO A 441 12.45 -14.96 -11.86
C PRO A 441 11.21 -15.74 -11.37
N ALA A 442 10.97 -15.72 -10.05
CA ALA A 442 9.87 -16.45 -9.43
C ALA A 442 8.51 -15.79 -9.68
N GLY A 443 8.39 -14.47 -9.47
CA GLY A 443 7.11 -13.76 -9.55
C GLY A 443 6.47 -13.85 -10.94
N ASP A 444 7.23 -13.52 -11.98
CA ASP A 444 6.73 -13.48 -13.36
C ASP A 444 6.25 -14.85 -13.84
N LEU A 445 7.01 -15.91 -13.56
CA LEU A 445 6.66 -17.26 -14.00
C LEU A 445 5.41 -17.77 -13.26
N LYS A 446 5.28 -17.47 -11.96
CA LYS A 446 4.14 -17.92 -11.15
C LYS A 446 2.86 -17.17 -11.50
N GLU A 447 2.95 -15.88 -11.76
CA GLU A 447 1.82 -15.13 -12.31
C GLU A 447 1.43 -15.69 -13.69
N TYR A 448 2.39 -15.89 -14.60
CA TYR A 448 2.10 -16.40 -15.93
C TYR A 448 1.39 -17.77 -15.89
N GLN A 449 1.89 -18.70 -15.07
CA GLN A 449 1.26 -20.01 -14.86
C GLN A 449 -0.17 -19.89 -14.31
N ALA A 450 -0.40 -18.98 -13.37
CA ALA A 450 -1.73 -18.71 -12.84
C ALA A 450 -2.66 -18.14 -13.93
N LEU A 451 -2.17 -17.23 -14.76
CA LEU A 451 -2.95 -16.67 -15.88
C LEU A 451 -3.30 -17.74 -16.91
N VAL A 452 -2.38 -18.62 -17.29
CA VAL A 452 -2.66 -19.77 -18.18
C VAL A 452 -3.70 -20.69 -17.56
N ARG A 453 -3.62 -20.95 -16.25
CA ARG A 453 -4.61 -21.78 -15.54
C ARG A 453 -5.99 -21.13 -15.54
N CYS A 454 -6.07 -19.82 -15.36
CA CYS A 454 -7.33 -19.09 -15.32
C CYS A 454 -7.94 -18.89 -16.71
N PHE A 455 -7.12 -18.58 -17.71
CA PHE A 455 -7.56 -18.02 -18.99
C PHE A 455 -6.92 -18.64 -20.25
N GLY A 456 -6.10 -19.69 -20.13
CA GLY A 456 -5.31 -20.21 -21.26
C GLY A 456 -6.10 -20.78 -22.45
N GLN A 457 -7.43 -20.84 -22.37
CA GLN A 457 -8.32 -21.19 -23.48
C GLN A 457 -8.85 -19.95 -24.23
N ASN A 458 -8.60 -18.75 -23.72
CA ASN A 458 -9.05 -17.50 -24.34
C ASN A 458 -7.99 -16.96 -25.33
N SER A 459 -8.19 -17.20 -26.62
CA SER A 459 -7.27 -16.76 -27.68
C SER A 459 -7.24 -15.24 -27.89
N GLU A 460 -8.26 -14.51 -27.43
CA GLU A 460 -8.32 -13.05 -27.50
C GLU A 460 -7.51 -12.37 -26.39
N LEU A 461 -7.10 -13.12 -25.37
CA LEU A 461 -6.39 -12.56 -24.24
C LEU A 461 -5.04 -11.97 -24.64
N ARG A 462 -4.80 -10.74 -24.21
CA ARG A 462 -3.51 -10.07 -24.28
C ARG A 462 -3.04 -9.62 -22.91
N VAL A 463 -1.77 -9.87 -22.62
CA VAL A 463 -1.15 -9.58 -21.33
C VAL A 463 0.10 -8.71 -21.51
N ASN A 464 0.23 -7.66 -20.71
CA ASN A 464 1.44 -6.84 -20.69
C ASN A 464 1.83 -6.40 -19.27
N SER A 465 3.00 -5.77 -19.15
CA SER A 465 3.50 -5.19 -17.90
C SER A 465 4.06 -3.79 -18.15
N THR A 466 3.39 -2.78 -17.60
CA THR A 466 3.88 -1.39 -17.59
C THR A 466 5.24 -1.26 -16.90
N LYS A 467 5.56 -2.16 -15.96
CA LYS A 467 6.81 -2.13 -15.19
C LYS A 467 8.05 -2.30 -16.05
N SER A 468 7.92 -2.83 -17.26
CA SER A 468 8.98 -2.83 -18.28
C SER A 468 9.48 -1.42 -18.59
N MET A 469 8.61 -0.40 -18.50
CA MET A 469 8.90 1.00 -18.82
C MET A 469 9.13 1.87 -17.58
N ILE A 470 8.30 1.72 -16.55
CA ILE A 470 8.35 2.61 -15.37
C ILE A 470 9.09 2.02 -14.16
N GLY A 471 9.54 0.77 -14.25
CA GLY A 471 9.99 0.01 -13.09
C GLY A 471 8.83 -0.33 -12.16
N HIS A 472 9.15 -0.74 -10.93
CA HIS A 472 8.17 -1.12 -9.92
C HIS A 472 8.01 0.00 -8.89
N LEU A 473 6.87 0.71 -8.99
CA LEU A 473 6.50 1.82 -8.11
C LEU A 473 5.96 1.38 -6.74
N LEU A 474 6.35 0.19 -6.28
CA LEU A 474 5.96 -0.39 -4.99
C LEU A 474 4.43 -0.30 -4.75
N GLY A 475 3.98 0.38 -3.70
CA GLY A 475 2.57 0.54 -3.36
C GLY A 475 1.78 1.47 -4.28
N ALA A 476 2.43 2.24 -5.15
CA ALA A 476 1.77 3.05 -6.17
C ALA A 476 1.56 2.31 -7.51
N ALA A 477 2.25 1.17 -7.71
CA ALA A 477 2.27 0.45 -8.98
C ALA A 477 0.88 0.10 -9.49
N GLY A 478 0.06 -0.56 -8.67
CA GLY A 478 -1.28 -1.00 -9.09
C GLY A 478 -2.22 0.17 -9.45
N ALA A 479 -2.05 1.36 -8.87
CA ALA A 479 -2.86 2.53 -9.25
C ALA A 479 -2.44 3.12 -10.59
N VAL A 480 -1.13 3.24 -10.84
CA VAL A 480 -0.61 3.69 -12.15
C VAL A 480 -0.98 2.68 -13.24
N GLU A 481 -0.96 1.39 -12.91
CA GLU A 481 -1.41 0.29 -13.76
C GLU A 481 -2.91 0.29 -14.00
N ALA A 482 -3.72 0.64 -12.99
CA ALA A 482 -5.14 0.86 -13.16
C ALA A 482 -5.43 2.04 -14.10
N VAL A 483 -4.69 3.15 -13.99
CA VAL A 483 -4.78 4.26 -14.96
C VAL A 483 -4.41 3.79 -16.38
N ALA A 484 -3.32 3.05 -16.54
CA ALA A 484 -2.94 2.48 -17.84
C ALA A 484 -4.01 1.53 -18.39
N THR A 485 -4.65 0.74 -17.52
CA THR A 485 -5.74 -0.18 -17.87
C THR A 485 -6.98 0.57 -18.35
N VAL A 486 -7.39 1.62 -17.64
CA VAL A 486 -8.52 2.48 -18.04
C VAL A 486 -8.20 3.22 -19.33
N GLN A 487 -6.97 3.68 -19.54
CA GLN A 487 -6.55 4.30 -20.80
C GLN A 487 -6.57 3.32 -21.98
N ALA A 488 -6.21 2.05 -21.75
CA ALA A 488 -6.33 1.01 -22.76
C ALA A 488 -7.79 0.84 -23.20
N ILE A 489 -8.71 0.77 -22.23
CA ILE A 489 -10.16 0.70 -22.50
C ILE A 489 -10.63 1.90 -23.34
N ARG A 490 -10.20 3.11 -22.98
CA ARG A 490 -10.62 4.34 -23.68
C ARG A 490 -10.08 4.44 -25.11
N THR A 491 -8.85 3.99 -25.33
CA THR A 491 -8.15 4.22 -26.60
C THR A 491 -8.22 3.04 -27.56
N GLY A 492 -8.51 1.83 -27.07
CA GLY A 492 -8.46 0.59 -27.83
C GLY A 492 -7.05 0.19 -28.27
N TRP A 493 -6.02 0.81 -27.68
CA TRP A 493 -4.62 0.47 -27.88
C TRP A 493 -4.07 -0.14 -26.59
N VAL A 494 -3.23 -1.16 -26.72
CA VAL A 494 -2.50 -1.77 -25.59
C VAL A 494 -1.00 -1.57 -25.80
N HIS A 495 -0.28 -1.18 -24.74
CA HIS A 495 1.14 -0.88 -24.83
C HIS A 495 2.00 -2.17 -24.93
N PRO A 496 3.20 -2.09 -25.53
CA PRO A 496 4.09 -3.25 -25.66
C PRO A 496 4.64 -3.75 -24.33
N ASN A 497 5.20 -4.96 -24.39
CA ASN A 497 6.19 -5.44 -23.43
C ASN A 497 7.59 -5.14 -23.97
N ILE A 498 8.16 -4.00 -23.58
CA ILE A 498 9.55 -3.71 -23.98
C ILE A 498 10.52 -4.65 -23.25
N ASN A 499 11.69 -4.85 -23.84
CA ASN A 499 12.79 -5.69 -23.32
C ASN A 499 12.53 -7.21 -23.24
N LEU A 500 11.39 -7.70 -23.74
CA LEU A 500 11.12 -9.13 -23.92
C LEU A 500 11.78 -9.61 -25.23
N GLU A 501 13.06 -9.97 -25.18
CA GLU A 501 13.84 -10.39 -26.34
C GLU A 501 13.91 -11.93 -26.44
N ASN A 502 14.04 -12.60 -25.30
CA ASN A 502 14.14 -14.05 -25.19
C ASN A 502 13.13 -14.53 -24.12
N PRO A 503 11.89 -14.87 -24.51
CA PRO A 503 10.89 -15.37 -23.55
C PRO A 503 11.39 -16.58 -22.76
N ASP A 504 11.07 -16.63 -21.47
CA ASP A 504 11.43 -17.74 -20.60
C ASP A 504 10.76 -19.06 -21.04
N ASN A 505 11.39 -20.19 -20.69
CA ASN A 505 10.88 -21.53 -20.91
C ASN A 505 9.51 -21.68 -20.24
N GLY A 506 8.47 -21.89 -21.04
CA GLY A 506 7.09 -22.04 -20.56
C GLY A 506 6.24 -20.78 -20.70
N VAL A 507 6.77 -19.69 -21.24
CA VAL A 507 6.01 -18.48 -21.61
C VAL A 507 5.64 -18.54 -23.10
N ASP A 508 4.36 -18.69 -23.40
CA ASP A 508 3.81 -18.51 -24.75
C ASP A 508 3.65 -17.01 -25.06
N ILE A 509 4.44 -16.55 -26.02
CA ILE A 509 4.45 -15.16 -26.49
C ILE A 509 3.12 -14.72 -27.12
N ASN A 510 2.30 -15.65 -27.64
CA ASN A 510 1.02 -15.30 -28.27
C ASN A 510 -0.02 -14.73 -27.30
N MET A 511 0.13 -15.05 -26.01
CA MET A 511 -0.68 -14.49 -24.93
C MET A 511 -0.20 -13.10 -24.49
N LEU A 512 1.05 -12.75 -24.80
CA LEU A 512 1.64 -11.47 -24.42
C LEU A 512 1.45 -10.44 -25.54
N VAL A 513 1.31 -9.16 -25.17
CA VAL A 513 1.47 -8.08 -26.15
C VAL A 513 2.93 -8.09 -26.61
N GLY A 514 3.14 -8.04 -27.92
CA GLY A 514 4.46 -8.10 -28.52
C GLY A 514 5.34 -6.87 -28.24
N PRO A 515 6.45 -6.72 -28.99
CA PRO A 515 7.39 -5.60 -28.81
C PRO A 515 6.83 -4.25 -29.30
N LYS A 516 5.62 -4.21 -29.87
CA LYS A 516 4.93 -3.01 -30.35
C LYS A 516 3.52 -2.97 -29.79
N LYS A 517 2.96 -1.76 -29.68
CA LYS A 517 1.55 -1.57 -29.31
C LYS A 517 0.60 -2.30 -30.27
N GLU A 518 -0.49 -2.81 -29.75
CA GLU A 518 -1.52 -3.55 -30.50
C GLU A 518 -2.88 -2.88 -30.35
N LYS A 519 -3.78 -3.06 -31.32
CA LYS A 519 -5.19 -2.69 -31.15
C LYS A 519 -5.94 -3.85 -30.52
N LEU A 520 -6.81 -3.53 -29.57
CA LEU A 520 -7.66 -4.49 -28.90
C LEU A 520 -9.00 -3.86 -28.56
N ASP A 521 -10.10 -4.50 -28.96
CA ASP A 521 -11.43 -4.15 -28.49
C ASP A 521 -11.62 -4.77 -27.10
N ILE A 522 -11.30 -3.99 -26.06
CA ILE A 522 -11.28 -4.49 -24.69
C ILE A 522 -12.70 -4.68 -24.18
N LYS A 523 -13.03 -5.93 -23.82
CA LYS A 523 -14.32 -6.32 -23.24
C LYS A 523 -14.29 -6.15 -21.73
N VAL A 524 -13.34 -6.82 -21.08
CA VAL A 524 -13.01 -6.67 -19.66
C VAL A 524 -11.51 -6.73 -19.48
N ALA A 525 -10.99 -5.83 -18.65
CA ALA A 525 -9.59 -5.75 -18.30
C ALA A 525 -9.34 -6.02 -16.82
N LEU A 526 -8.25 -6.73 -16.50
CA LEU A 526 -7.74 -6.89 -15.13
C LEU A 526 -6.47 -6.06 -14.92
N SER A 527 -6.33 -5.52 -13.71
CA SER A 527 -5.07 -5.03 -13.16
C SER A 527 -4.68 -5.89 -11.96
N ASN A 528 -3.52 -6.56 -12.05
CA ASN A 528 -3.01 -7.46 -11.02
C ASN A 528 -1.93 -6.80 -10.17
N SER A 529 -1.90 -7.12 -8.88
CA SER A 529 -0.80 -6.73 -7.98
C SER A 529 -0.59 -7.78 -6.90
N PHE A 530 0.63 -8.31 -6.83
CA PHE A 530 1.01 -9.40 -5.91
C PHE A 530 2.22 -8.96 -5.07
N GLY A 531 1.97 -8.58 -3.82
CA GLY A 531 2.98 -7.99 -2.93
C GLY A 531 3.66 -8.99 -2.02
N PHE A 532 4.84 -8.59 -1.54
CA PHE A 532 5.48 -9.22 -0.39
C PHE A 532 4.52 -9.36 0.79
N GLY A 533 4.69 -10.42 1.58
CA GLY A 533 3.72 -10.86 2.59
C GLY A 533 2.63 -11.76 2.02
N GLY A 534 2.69 -12.11 0.72
CA GLY A 534 1.70 -12.93 0.04
C GLY A 534 0.40 -12.18 -0.25
N HIS A 535 0.43 -10.85 -0.34
CA HIS A 535 -0.76 -10.03 -0.56
C HIS A 535 -1.14 -10.02 -2.03
N ASN A 536 -2.21 -10.72 -2.40
CA ASN A 536 -2.66 -10.75 -3.79
C ASN A 536 -3.88 -9.85 -3.99
N SER A 537 -3.94 -9.13 -5.11
CA SER A 537 -5.13 -8.39 -5.50
C SER A 537 -5.31 -8.30 -7.01
N SER A 538 -6.54 -8.50 -7.47
CA SER A 538 -6.96 -8.36 -8.86
C SER A 538 -8.23 -7.51 -8.92
N ILE A 539 -8.22 -6.46 -9.73
CA ILE A 539 -9.37 -5.55 -9.93
C ILE A 539 -9.77 -5.52 -11.40
N LEU A 540 -11.07 -5.32 -11.68
CA LEU A 540 -11.66 -5.43 -13.01
C LEU A 540 -12.30 -4.13 -13.47
N PHE A 541 -12.06 -3.79 -14.74
CA PHE A 541 -12.64 -2.65 -15.43
C PHE A 541 -13.25 -3.07 -16.77
N ALA A 542 -14.26 -2.35 -17.23
CA ALA A 542 -14.83 -2.54 -18.57
C ALA A 542 -15.23 -1.20 -19.21
N PRO A 543 -15.38 -1.14 -20.55
CA PRO A 543 -16.00 0.00 -21.20
C PRO A 543 -17.39 0.27 -20.62
N TYR A 544 -17.66 1.53 -20.28
CA TYR A 544 -18.99 1.95 -19.88
C TYR A 544 -19.89 2.07 -21.12
N LYS A 545 -21.06 1.42 -21.08
CA LYS A 545 -22.07 1.43 -22.14
C LYS A 545 -23.36 2.10 -21.68
#